data_AF-A0A661S6C9-F1
#
_entry.id   AF-A0A661S6C9-F1
#
_cell.length_a   1.000
_cell.length_b   1.000
_cell.length_c   1.000
_cell.angle_alpha   90.00
_cell.angle_beta   90.00
_cell.angle_gamma   90.00
#
_symmetry.space_group_name_H-M   'P 1'
#
loop_
_entity.id
_entity.type
_entity.pdbx_description
1 polymer ?
#
loop_
_entity_poly.entity_id
_entity_poly.type
_entity_poly.pdbx_seq_one_letter_code
_entity_poly.pdbx_strand_id
1 'polypeptide(L)'
;MLRDTKVLSPLQVEHYRPCREVRDDNEHEGYYWLGYEWSNLLLACPKCNGRSGKGNKFPIEGERAYLPPIDSDGNLDRDQCNPKLPPLCHEKPLLLNPETDDPESHLGFDRHCKIIGITDRGKATVAICRLDRELLNRERRKIVDRFVGEISLVLLGFTGGSGMPESTFKAMLRKIFEEMEDRQRAYQCYALLGKFIFNEFEFFIVSRIEPYFQDAIRKAFDAYKKSRGINPPADS
;
A
#
# COMPACT_ATOMS: atom_id res chain seq x y z
N MET A 1 3.53 -4.41 1.61
CA MET A 1 2.72 -5.53 2.15
C MET A 1 1.31 -5.10 2.53
N LEU A 2 0.29 -5.55 1.79
CA LEU A 2 -1.13 -5.28 2.08
C LEU A 2 -1.65 -6.32 3.09
N ARG A 3 -1.41 -6.13 4.39
CA ARG A 3 -1.94 -7.00 5.45
C ARG A 3 -3.37 -6.59 5.84
N ASP A 4 -4.30 -7.52 5.66
CA ASP A 4 -5.70 -7.42 6.10
C ASP A 4 -5.86 -8.31 7.34
N THR A 5 -5.54 -7.81 8.55
CA THR A 5 -5.51 -8.67 9.76
C THR A 5 -6.87 -8.91 10.41
N LYS A 6 -7.95 -8.31 9.90
CA LYS A 6 -9.28 -8.46 10.52
C LYS A 6 -10.14 -9.59 9.93
N VAL A 7 -9.66 -10.26 8.88
CA VAL A 7 -10.28 -11.48 8.35
C VAL A 7 -9.18 -12.53 8.24
N LEU A 8 -9.15 -13.47 9.18
CA LEU A 8 -8.21 -14.61 9.24
C LEU A 8 -8.43 -15.57 8.06
N SER A 9 -8.09 -15.13 6.85
CA SER A 9 -7.75 -16.04 5.77
C SER A 9 -6.23 -16.18 5.80
N PRO A 10 -5.68 -17.39 5.98
CA PRO A 10 -4.24 -17.58 6.01
C PRO A 10 -3.65 -17.02 4.72
N LEU A 11 -2.54 -16.28 4.85
CA LEU A 11 -1.79 -15.82 3.69
C LEU A 11 -1.36 -17.04 2.87
N GLN A 12 -1.38 -16.88 1.56
CA GLN A 12 -0.95 -17.90 0.61
C GLN A 12 0.37 -17.47 -0.01
N VAL A 13 1.23 -18.45 -0.27
CA VAL A 13 2.36 -18.26 -1.18
C VAL A 13 1.77 -18.03 -2.56
N GLU A 14 2.16 -16.91 -3.15
CA GLU A 14 1.76 -16.46 -4.47
C GLU A 14 2.97 -16.45 -5.39
N HIS A 15 2.76 -16.86 -6.63
CA HIS A 15 3.77 -16.74 -7.68
C HIS A 15 3.54 -15.44 -8.44
N TYR A 16 4.51 -14.52 -8.40
CA TYR A 16 4.41 -13.25 -9.11
C TYR A 16 4.22 -13.48 -10.62
N ARG A 17 5.08 -14.31 -11.20
CA ARG A 17 4.96 -14.95 -12.51
C ARG A 17 4.28 -16.31 -12.37
N PRO A 18 3.11 -16.53 -12.99
CA PRO A 18 2.34 -17.76 -12.87
C PRO A 18 3.10 -19.02 -13.30
N CYS A 19 3.14 -20.04 -12.45
CA CYS A 19 3.93 -21.25 -12.67
C CYS A 19 3.35 -22.21 -13.73
N ARG A 20 2.00 -22.32 -13.82
CA ARG A 20 1.33 -23.38 -14.60
C ARG A 20 0.75 -22.97 -15.95
N GLU A 21 0.40 -21.69 -16.08
CA GLU A 21 -0.20 -21.12 -17.29
C GLU A 21 -0.22 -19.60 -17.12
N VAL A 22 -0.22 -18.85 -18.22
CA VAL A 22 -0.48 -17.41 -18.21
C VAL A 22 -1.84 -17.16 -18.84
N ARG A 23 -2.78 -16.63 -18.07
CA ARG A 23 -4.16 -16.43 -18.55
C ARG A 23 -4.25 -15.48 -19.75
N ASP A 24 -3.34 -14.53 -19.82
CA ASP A 24 -3.31 -13.50 -20.86
C ASP A 24 -2.55 -13.97 -22.12
N ASP A 25 -2.02 -15.20 -22.11
CA ASP A 25 -1.23 -15.79 -23.20
C ASP A 25 -1.36 -17.33 -23.21
N ASN A 26 -2.20 -17.86 -24.11
CA ASN A 26 -2.49 -19.30 -24.20
C ASN A 26 -1.31 -20.13 -24.75
N GLU A 27 -0.32 -19.51 -25.38
CA GLU A 27 0.87 -20.21 -25.89
C GLU A 27 1.91 -20.42 -24.79
N HIS A 28 1.77 -19.70 -23.67
CA HIS A 28 2.71 -19.75 -22.57
C HIS A 28 2.36 -20.85 -21.54
N GLU A 29 3.17 -21.90 -21.49
CA GLU A 29 3.01 -23.06 -20.60
C GLU A 29 3.23 -22.77 -19.09
N GLY A 30 3.53 -21.52 -18.77
CA GLY A 30 3.77 -21.03 -17.41
C GLY A 30 5.25 -20.98 -17.07
N TYR A 31 5.58 -20.15 -16.08
CA TYR A 31 6.95 -19.96 -15.61
C TYR A 31 7.35 -21.06 -14.63
N TYR A 32 7.22 -22.32 -15.04
CA TYR A 32 7.42 -23.48 -14.15
C TYR A 32 8.83 -23.51 -13.56
N TRP A 33 9.82 -23.01 -14.31
CA TRP A 33 11.21 -22.90 -13.89
C TRP A 33 11.44 -21.85 -12.78
N LEU A 34 10.51 -20.91 -12.60
CA LEU A 34 10.55 -19.91 -11.53
C LEU A 34 9.72 -20.31 -10.31
N GLY A 35 9.17 -21.52 -10.27
CA GLY A 35 8.26 -21.97 -9.22
C GLY A 35 8.87 -21.97 -7.81
N TYR A 36 10.19 -22.06 -7.71
CA TYR A 36 10.94 -22.08 -6.45
C TYR A 36 11.89 -20.89 -6.29
N GLU A 37 11.81 -19.90 -7.17
CA GLU A 37 12.68 -18.73 -7.11
C GLU A 37 12.14 -17.70 -6.12
N TRP A 38 12.94 -17.29 -5.13
CA TRP A 38 12.52 -16.37 -4.08
C TRP A 38 11.98 -15.04 -4.63
N SER A 39 12.57 -14.56 -5.71
CA SER A 39 12.14 -13.34 -6.42
C SER A 39 10.74 -13.47 -7.05
N ASN A 40 10.23 -14.70 -7.16
CA ASN A 40 8.92 -15.03 -7.69
C ASN A 40 7.90 -15.41 -6.61
N LEU A 41 8.29 -15.54 -5.34
CA LEU A 41 7.42 -15.94 -4.24
C LEU A 41 7.00 -14.74 -3.40
N LEU A 42 5.69 -14.53 -3.28
CA LEU A 42 5.08 -13.44 -2.51
C LEU A 42 4.12 -14.00 -1.46
N LEU A 43 3.89 -13.25 -0.38
CA LEU A 43 2.78 -13.53 0.54
C LEU A 43 1.56 -12.69 0.16
N ALA A 44 0.46 -13.35 -0.20
CA ALA A 44 -0.75 -12.68 -0.67
C ALA A 44 -2.01 -13.17 0.03
N CYS A 45 -3.03 -12.31 0.07
CA CYS A 45 -4.35 -12.68 0.56
C CYS A 45 -5.05 -13.64 -0.42
N PRO A 46 -5.82 -14.66 0.02
CA PRO A 46 -6.46 -15.60 -0.90
C PRO A 46 -7.44 -14.95 -1.90
N LYS A 47 -8.06 -13.84 -1.55
CA LYS A 47 -8.92 -13.09 -2.47
C LYS A 47 -8.13 -12.30 -3.52
N CYS A 48 -6.91 -11.89 -3.18
CA CYS A 48 -5.98 -11.15 -4.03
C CYS A 48 -5.33 -12.11 -5.03
N ASN A 49 -4.87 -13.26 -4.53
CA ASN A 49 -4.26 -14.34 -5.32
C ASN A 49 -5.31 -15.14 -6.11
N GLY A 50 -6.47 -15.42 -5.54
CA GLY A 50 -7.44 -16.34 -6.15
C GLY A 50 -7.97 -15.92 -7.53
N ARG A 51 -8.70 -16.83 -8.19
CA ARG A 51 -9.22 -16.70 -9.58
C ARG A 51 -9.94 -15.38 -9.90
N SER A 52 -10.59 -14.79 -8.89
CA SER A 52 -11.30 -13.52 -9.07
C SER A 52 -10.39 -12.28 -9.00
N GLY A 53 -9.18 -12.42 -8.45
CA GLY A 53 -8.12 -11.42 -8.39
C GLY A 53 -7.04 -11.67 -9.45
N LYS A 54 -5.78 -11.75 -9.02
CA LYS A 54 -4.61 -11.98 -9.87
C LYS A 54 -4.66 -13.35 -10.54
N GLY A 55 -4.63 -14.43 -9.77
CA GLY A 55 -4.49 -15.79 -10.28
C GLY A 55 -3.34 -15.89 -11.28
N ASN A 56 -3.66 -16.45 -12.44
CA ASN A 56 -2.70 -16.64 -13.53
C ASN A 56 -2.58 -15.43 -14.47
N LYS A 57 -3.12 -14.27 -14.11
CA LYS A 57 -2.94 -13.04 -14.90
C LYS A 57 -1.54 -12.47 -14.67
N PHE A 58 -0.83 -12.20 -15.75
CA PHE A 58 0.48 -11.58 -15.73
C PHE A 58 0.67 -10.76 -17.00
N PRO A 59 -0.05 -9.63 -17.12
CA PRO A 59 0.05 -8.77 -18.27
C PRO A 59 1.39 -8.04 -18.28
N ILE A 60 1.95 -7.90 -19.48
CA ILE A 60 3.28 -7.34 -19.74
C ILE A 60 3.18 -6.32 -20.88
N GLU A 61 4.11 -5.39 -20.97
CA GLU A 61 4.20 -4.44 -22.09
C GLU A 61 5.31 -4.80 -23.09
N GLY A 62 6.32 -5.55 -22.66
CA GLY A 62 7.48 -5.91 -23.47
C GLY A 62 7.44 -7.35 -23.97
N GLU A 63 8.62 -7.94 -24.10
CA GLU A 63 8.79 -9.28 -24.69
C GLU A 63 8.68 -10.36 -23.62
N ARG A 64 7.80 -11.35 -23.83
CA ARG A 64 7.59 -12.46 -22.91
C ARG A 64 8.72 -13.48 -23.01
N ALA A 65 9.20 -13.98 -21.87
CA ALA A 65 10.10 -15.12 -21.82
C ALA A 65 9.30 -16.44 -21.86
N TYR A 66 9.41 -17.20 -22.94
CA TYR A 66 8.70 -18.49 -23.09
C TYR A 66 9.51 -19.71 -22.63
N LEU A 67 10.83 -19.60 -22.60
CA LEU A 67 11.72 -20.73 -22.29
C LEU A 67 12.60 -20.43 -21.08
N PRO A 68 12.93 -21.46 -20.27
CA PRO A 68 13.89 -21.32 -19.19
C PRO A 68 15.30 -21.02 -19.73
N PRO A 69 16.14 -20.30 -18.98
CA PRO A 69 17.56 -20.21 -19.28
C PRO A 69 18.23 -21.57 -19.02
N ILE A 70 18.93 -22.10 -20.01
CA ILE A 70 19.61 -23.40 -19.93
C ILE A 70 21.12 -23.18 -20.10
N ASP A 71 21.92 -23.78 -19.24
CA ASP A 71 23.39 -23.73 -19.29
C ASP A 71 23.97 -24.65 -20.38
N SER A 72 25.30 -24.64 -20.52
CA SER A 72 25.99 -25.48 -21.51
C SER A 72 25.81 -26.98 -21.29
N ASP A 73 25.47 -27.39 -20.08
CA ASP A 73 25.30 -28.79 -19.69
C ASP A 73 23.83 -29.25 -19.81
N GLY A 74 22.94 -28.37 -20.27
CA GLY A 74 21.52 -28.67 -20.43
C GLY A 74 20.70 -28.54 -19.15
N ASN A 75 21.26 -27.97 -18.07
CA ASN A 75 20.56 -27.74 -16.81
C ASN A 75 19.98 -26.32 -16.74
N LEU A 76 19.00 -26.13 -15.85
CA LEU A 76 18.45 -24.80 -15.56
C LEU A 76 19.54 -23.90 -14.97
N ASP A 77 19.86 -22.82 -15.68
CA ASP A 77 20.76 -21.78 -15.18
C ASP A 77 20.01 -20.89 -14.18
N ARG A 78 20.22 -21.18 -12.89
CA ARG A 78 19.54 -20.48 -11.80
C ARG A 78 20.00 -19.03 -11.64
N ASP A 79 21.23 -18.71 -12.00
CA ASP A 79 21.75 -17.35 -11.89
C ASP A 79 21.03 -16.42 -12.90
N GLN A 80 20.63 -17.00 -14.05
CA GLN A 80 19.84 -16.34 -15.08
C GLN A 80 18.33 -16.30 -14.77
N CYS A 81 17.84 -16.99 -13.74
CA CYS A 81 16.46 -16.88 -13.23
C CYS A 81 16.19 -15.59 -12.42
N ASN A 82 16.95 -14.53 -12.71
CA ASN A 82 16.86 -13.24 -12.05
C ASN A 82 15.93 -12.30 -12.83
N PRO A 83 14.87 -11.73 -12.22
CA PRO A 83 13.96 -10.82 -12.93
C PRO A 83 14.61 -9.54 -13.45
N LYS A 84 15.84 -9.23 -13.03
CA LYS A 84 16.62 -8.08 -13.49
C LYS A 84 17.51 -8.41 -14.70
N LEU A 85 17.58 -9.67 -15.12
CA LEU A 85 18.39 -10.12 -16.27
C LEU A 85 17.49 -10.51 -17.45
N PRO A 86 18.01 -10.45 -18.69
CA PRO A 86 17.30 -10.98 -19.85
C PRO A 86 17.09 -12.50 -19.74
N PRO A 87 15.99 -13.03 -20.28
CA PRO A 87 14.91 -12.31 -20.97
C PRO A 87 13.90 -11.64 -20.01
N LEU A 88 13.90 -11.98 -18.72
CA LEU A 88 12.84 -11.58 -17.78
C LEU A 88 12.72 -10.07 -17.56
N CYS A 89 13.82 -9.31 -17.65
CA CYS A 89 13.77 -7.86 -17.51
C CYS A 89 13.15 -7.13 -18.71
N HIS A 90 13.05 -7.79 -19.87
CA HIS A 90 12.42 -7.22 -21.07
C HIS A 90 10.90 -7.27 -21.02
N GLU A 91 10.31 -8.07 -20.12
CA GLU A 91 8.86 -8.25 -20.02
C GLU A 91 8.14 -6.95 -19.66
N LYS A 92 8.72 -6.09 -18.82
CA LYS A 92 8.05 -4.88 -18.29
C LYS A 92 6.65 -5.20 -17.71
N PRO A 93 6.56 -5.91 -16.58
CA PRO A 93 5.28 -6.34 -16.01
C PRO A 93 4.37 -5.16 -15.62
N LEU A 94 3.08 -5.25 -15.95
CA LEU A 94 2.09 -4.25 -15.56
C LEU A 94 1.68 -4.35 -14.09
N LEU A 95 1.80 -5.53 -13.48
CA LEU A 95 1.55 -5.68 -12.05
C LEU A 95 2.72 -5.09 -11.25
N LEU A 96 2.43 -4.59 -10.06
CA LEU A 96 3.45 -4.21 -9.09
C LEU A 96 3.90 -5.43 -8.29
N ASN A 97 5.20 -5.59 -8.12
CA ASN A 97 5.82 -6.50 -7.19
C ASN A 97 6.15 -5.74 -5.89
N PRO A 98 5.45 -6.02 -4.77
CA PRO A 98 5.60 -5.26 -3.53
C PRO A 98 6.98 -5.41 -2.84
N GLU A 99 7.84 -6.32 -3.29
CA GLU A 99 9.20 -6.51 -2.77
C GLU A 99 10.25 -5.70 -3.54
N THR A 100 9.91 -5.17 -4.72
CA THR A 100 10.87 -4.48 -5.60
C THR A 100 10.38 -3.13 -6.11
N ASP A 101 9.06 -2.96 -6.29
CA ASP A 101 8.45 -1.69 -6.67
C ASP A 101 8.11 -0.85 -5.43
N ASP A 102 8.27 0.47 -5.54
CA ASP A 102 7.76 1.40 -4.54
C ASP A 102 6.25 1.66 -4.77
N PRO A 103 5.35 1.17 -3.90
CA PRO A 103 3.92 1.37 -4.09
C PRO A 103 3.47 2.83 -4.03
N GLU A 104 4.19 3.72 -3.32
CA GLU A 104 3.82 5.14 -3.20
C GLU A 104 3.94 5.87 -4.53
N SER A 105 4.90 5.49 -5.36
CA SER A 105 5.07 6.01 -6.72
C SER A 105 3.98 5.56 -7.72
N HIS A 106 3.17 4.55 -7.37
CA HIS A 106 2.21 3.94 -8.29
C HIS A 106 0.76 3.95 -7.79
N LEU A 107 0.54 4.09 -6.49
CA LEU A 107 -0.76 3.98 -5.83
C LEU A 107 -1.03 5.20 -4.96
N GLY A 108 -2.30 5.59 -4.85
CA GLY A 108 -2.76 6.65 -3.94
C GLY A 108 -4.12 6.32 -3.34
N PHE A 109 -4.70 7.27 -2.61
CA PHE A 109 -6.05 7.16 -2.06
C PHE A 109 -6.89 8.39 -2.37
N ASP A 110 -8.16 8.19 -2.68
CA ASP A 110 -9.11 9.29 -2.80
C ASP A 110 -9.64 9.77 -1.43
N ARG A 111 -10.49 10.80 -1.45
CA ARG A 111 -11.14 11.35 -0.24
C ARG A 111 -12.03 10.35 0.49
N HIS A 112 -12.39 9.23 -0.11
CA HIS A 112 -13.18 8.16 0.50
C HIS A 112 -12.31 6.97 0.91
N CYS A 113 -10.99 7.17 0.98
CA CYS A 113 -9.98 6.16 1.29
C CYS A 113 -10.04 4.94 0.35
N LYS A 114 -10.57 5.12 -0.87
CA LYS A 114 -10.49 4.13 -1.94
C LYS A 114 -9.10 4.19 -2.54
N ILE A 115 -8.47 3.03 -2.69
CA ILE A 115 -7.17 2.95 -3.34
C ILE A 115 -7.32 3.18 -4.85
N ILE A 116 -6.42 3.98 -5.42
CA ILE A 116 -6.39 4.32 -6.83
C ILE A 116 -4.99 4.08 -7.39
N GLY A 117 -4.89 3.81 -8.69
CA GLY A 117 -3.62 3.75 -9.41
C GLY A 117 -3.30 5.09 -10.06
N ILE A 118 -2.13 5.64 -9.80
CA ILE A 118 -1.66 6.91 -10.39
C ILE A 118 -0.87 6.70 -11.68
N THR A 119 -0.29 5.51 -11.86
CA THR A 119 0.38 5.06 -13.09
C THR A 119 -0.40 3.91 -13.73
N ASP A 120 -0.07 3.56 -14.97
CA ASP A 120 -0.75 2.45 -15.65
C ASP A 120 -0.49 1.10 -14.97
N ARG A 121 0.74 0.87 -14.44
CA ARG A 121 1.05 -0.27 -13.57
C ARG A 121 0.20 -0.28 -12.29
N GLY A 122 0.05 0.88 -11.66
CA GLY A 122 -0.80 1.05 -10.49
C GLY A 122 -2.27 0.74 -10.77
N LYS A 123 -2.82 1.27 -11.88
CA LYS A 123 -4.21 1.03 -12.31
C LYS A 123 -4.45 -0.45 -12.60
N ALA A 124 -3.55 -1.08 -13.35
CA ALA A 124 -3.60 -2.52 -13.64
C ALA A 124 -3.59 -3.34 -12.34
N THR A 125 -2.71 -3.00 -11.40
CA THR A 125 -2.61 -3.68 -10.10
C THR A 125 -3.89 -3.53 -9.27
N VAL A 126 -4.45 -2.32 -9.16
CA VAL A 126 -5.70 -2.09 -8.42
C VAL A 126 -6.84 -2.90 -9.03
N ALA A 127 -6.97 -2.89 -10.36
CA ALA A 127 -8.03 -3.60 -11.07
C ALA A 127 -7.88 -5.13 -10.96
N ILE A 128 -6.71 -5.67 -11.26
CA ILE A 128 -6.45 -7.12 -11.32
C ILE A 128 -6.48 -7.73 -9.93
N CYS A 129 -5.79 -7.14 -8.96
CA CYS A 129 -5.78 -7.63 -7.57
C CYS A 129 -7.03 -7.23 -6.79
N ARG A 130 -7.93 -6.46 -7.41
CA ARG A 130 -9.18 -5.95 -6.82
C ARG A 130 -8.93 -5.26 -5.49
N LEU A 131 -7.99 -4.32 -5.48
CA LEU A 131 -7.58 -3.65 -4.24
C LEU A 131 -8.64 -2.68 -3.71
N ASP A 132 -9.63 -2.33 -4.52
CA ASP A 132 -10.69 -1.36 -4.25
C ASP A 132 -12.05 -2.01 -3.89
N ARG A 133 -12.03 -3.23 -3.38
CA ARG A 133 -13.23 -3.94 -2.87
C ARG A 133 -13.90 -3.18 -1.72
N GLU A 134 -15.23 -3.22 -1.68
CA GLU A 134 -16.06 -2.49 -0.72
C GLU A 134 -15.62 -2.69 0.74
N LEU A 135 -15.39 -3.94 1.15
CA LEU A 135 -14.94 -4.27 2.51
C LEU A 135 -13.60 -3.60 2.85
N LEU A 136 -12.62 -3.63 1.93
CA LEU A 136 -11.32 -2.99 2.15
C LEU A 136 -11.46 -1.47 2.26
N ASN A 137 -12.26 -0.85 1.38
CA ASN A 137 -12.48 0.59 1.43
C ASN A 137 -13.19 1.00 2.72
N ARG A 138 -14.12 0.19 3.22
CA ARG A 138 -14.78 0.43 4.50
C ARG A 138 -13.81 0.37 5.68
N GLU A 139 -12.96 -0.66 5.74
CA GLU A 139 -11.97 -0.77 6.83
C GLU A 139 -10.90 0.33 6.75
N ARG A 140 -10.51 0.75 5.55
CA ARG A 140 -9.65 1.93 5.34
C ARG A 140 -10.27 3.21 5.87
N ARG A 141 -11.53 3.50 5.52
CA ARG A 141 -12.26 4.69 6.00
C ARG A 141 -12.31 4.78 7.51
N LYS A 142 -12.59 3.66 8.20
CA LYS A 142 -12.62 3.60 9.67
C LYS A 142 -11.35 4.12 10.32
N ILE A 143 -10.18 3.98 9.68
CA ILE A 143 -8.92 4.48 10.22
C ILE A 143 -8.93 6.00 10.26
N VAL A 144 -9.32 6.65 9.15
CA VAL A 144 -9.43 8.11 9.05
C VAL A 144 -10.54 8.63 9.96
N ASP A 145 -11.72 8.03 9.91
CA ASP A 145 -12.88 8.43 10.70
C ASP A 145 -12.57 8.37 12.21
N ARG A 146 -11.81 7.36 12.66
CA ARG A 146 -11.34 7.26 14.04
C ARG A 146 -10.51 8.48 14.44
N PHE A 147 -9.51 8.82 13.65
CA PHE A 147 -8.63 9.95 13.97
C PHE A 147 -9.34 11.29 13.92
N VAL A 148 -10.20 11.50 12.92
CA VAL A 148 -11.05 12.70 12.84
C VAL A 148 -11.95 12.79 14.08
N GLY A 149 -12.57 11.68 14.50
CA GLY A 149 -13.38 11.62 15.71
C GLY A 149 -12.60 11.92 16.99
N GLU A 150 -11.42 11.32 17.15
CA GLU A 150 -10.53 11.54 18.31
C GLU A 150 -10.10 13.01 18.40
N ILE A 151 -9.70 13.63 17.29
CA ILE A 151 -9.33 15.05 17.25
C ILE A 151 -10.54 15.93 17.59
N SER A 152 -11.71 15.66 17.00
CA SER A 152 -12.93 16.41 17.28
C SER A 152 -13.35 16.34 18.75
N LEU A 153 -13.19 15.17 19.40
CA LEU A 153 -13.46 15.03 20.83
C LEU A 153 -12.51 15.87 21.70
N VAL A 154 -11.22 15.91 21.35
CA VAL A 154 -10.24 16.77 22.02
C VAL A 154 -10.58 18.25 21.87
N LEU A 155 -11.03 18.67 20.68
CA LEU A 155 -11.46 20.04 20.39
C LEU A 155 -12.71 20.44 21.19
N LEU A 156 -13.74 19.59 21.23
CA LEU A 156 -14.96 19.84 22.01
C LEU A 156 -14.67 19.96 23.50
N GLY A 157 -13.77 19.13 24.03
CA GLY A 157 -13.31 19.23 25.42
C GLY A 157 -12.67 20.58 25.71
N PHE A 158 -11.87 21.11 24.80
CA PHE A 158 -11.19 22.40 24.96
C PHE A 158 -12.14 23.60 24.92
N THR A 159 -13.12 23.61 24.01
CA THR A 159 -14.05 24.75 23.86
C THR A 159 -15.27 24.69 24.77
N GLY A 160 -15.66 23.51 25.25
CA GLY A 160 -16.87 23.29 26.06
C GLY A 160 -16.80 23.79 27.51
N GLY A 161 -15.86 24.67 27.86
CA GLY A 161 -15.74 25.22 29.22
C GLY A 161 -15.29 24.21 30.27
N SER A 162 -14.73 23.06 29.87
CA SER A 162 -14.29 21.99 30.79
C SER A 162 -13.11 22.40 31.70
N GLY A 163 -12.52 23.57 31.50
CA GLY A 163 -11.33 24.02 32.22
C GLY A 163 -10.08 23.18 31.89
N MET A 164 -10.08 22.42 30.78
CA MET A 164 -8.94 21.60 30.38
C MET A 164 -7.67 22.46 30.23
N PRO A 165 -6.58 22.15 30.95
CA PRO A 165 -5.31 22.84 30.77
C PRO A 165 -4.78 22.68 29.35
N GLU A 166 -4.18 23.75 28.80
CA GLU A 166 -3.57 23.74 27.47
C GLU A 166 -2.50 22.64 27.32
N SER A 167 -1.77 22.33 28.40
CA SER A 167 -0.80 21.24 28.45
C SER A 167 -1.44 19.87 28.21
N THR A 168 -2.60 19.61 28.83
CA THR A 168 -3.38 18.39 28.63
C THR A 168 -3.89 18.28 27.20
N PHE A 169 -4.44 19.37 26.66
CA PHE A 169 -4.87 19.43 25.26
C PHE A 169 -3.73 19.08 24.28
N LYS A 170 -2.57 19.72 24.44
CA LYS A 170 -1.37 19.45 23.63
C LYS A 170 -0.88 18.01 23.79
N ALA A 171 -0.94 17.45 25.00
CA ALA A 171 -0.54 16.06 25.25
C ALA A 171 -1.48 15.06 24.57
N MET A 172 -2.79 15.31 24.56
CA MET A 172 -3.77 14.47 23.88
C MET A 172 -3.58 14.48 22.36
N LEU A 173 -3.41 15.66 21.75
CA LEU A 173 -3.12 15.77 20.31
C LEU A 173 -1.80 15.09 19.94
N ARG A 174 -0.74 15.29 20.75
CA ARG A 174 0.55 14.64 20.54
C ARG A 174 0.40 13.12 20.50
N LYS A 175 -0.35 12.52 21.43
CA LYS A 175 -0.59 11.08 21.45
C LYS A 175 -1.27 10.60 20.16
N ILE A 176 -2.26 11.33 19.66
CA ILE A 176 -2.95 11.00 18.39
C ILE A 176 -1.94 11.04 17.23
N PHE A 177 -1.09 12.05 17.16
CA PHE A 177 -0.09 12.17 16.10
C PHE A 177 1.00 11.10 16.17
N GLU A 178 1.40 10.67 17.37
CA GLU A 178 2.30 9.53 17.55
C GLU A 178 1.69 8.23 17.04
N GLU A 179 0.39 8.01 17.30
CA GLU A 179 -0.33 6.87 16.72
C GLU A 179 -0.39 6.95 15.19
N MET A 180 -0.63 8.13 14.61
CA MET A 180 -0.59 8.34 13.16
C MET A 180 0.80 8.05 12.57
N GLU A 181 1.88 8.52 13.22
CA GLU A 181 3.26 8.27 12.81
C GLU A 181 3.53 6.76 12.80
N ASP A 182 3.10 6.04 13.85
CA ASP A 182 3.28 4.59 13.96
C ASP A 182 2.55 3.82 12.86
N ARG A 183 1.39 4.30 12.38
CA ARG A 183 0.62 3.64 11.31
C ARG A 183 1.39 3.48 10.00
N GLN A 184 2.45 4.26 9.79
CA GLN A 184 3.29 4.20 8.59
C GLN A 184 4.15 2.93 8.52
N ARG A 185 4.35 2.25 9.66
CA ARG A 185 5.27 1.12 9.78
C ARG A 185 4.73 -0.13 9.07
N ALA A 186 5.62 -0.90 8.43
CA ALA A 186 5.23 -2.05 7.60
C ALA A 186 4.47 -3.17 8.34
N TYR A 187 4.57 -3.26 9.66
CA TYR A 187 3.79 -4.22 10.45
C TYR A 187 2.33 -3.79 10.64
N GLN A 188 2.01 -2.52 10.42
CA GLN A 188 0.67 -1.99 10.56
C GLN A 188 -0.21 -2.43 9.39
N CYS A 189 -1.49 -2.63 9.70
CA CYS A 189 -2.47 -2.89 8.66
C CYS A 189 -2.78 -1.61 7.93
N TYR A 190 -2.87 -1.70 6.60
CA TYR A 190 -3.04 -0.55 5.74
C TYR A 190 -1.91 0.49 5.92
N ALA A 191 -0.67 0.03 6.16
CA ALA A 191 0.48 0.92 6.38
C ALA A 191 0.66 1.97 5.28
N LEU A 192 0.40 1.61 4.02
CA LEU A 192 0.42 2.55 2.90
C LEU A 192 -0.57 3.70 3.13
N LEU A 193 -1.81 3.41 3.51
CA LEU A 193 -2.77 4.47 3.87
C LEU A 193 -2.27 5.28 5.07
N GLY A 194 -1.62 4.65 6.05
CA GLY A 194 -1.00 5.35 7.18
C GLY A 194 0.02 6.41 6.73
N LYS A 195 0.87 6.09 5.75
CA LYS A 195 1.80 7.04 5.13
C LYS A 195 1.06 8.21 4.48
N PHE A 196 0.03 7.93 3.67
CA PHE A 196 -0.78 8.97 3.04
C PHE A 196 -1.51 9.86 4.06
N ILE A 197 -2.10 9.29 5.12
CA ILE A 197 -2.75 10.07 6.18
C ILE A 197 -1.77 11.03 6.85
N PHE A 198 -0.54 10.57 7.12
CA PHE A 198 0.46 11.37 7.81
C PHE A 198 1.09 12.44 6.91
N ASN A 199 1.44 12.07 5.68
CA ASN A 199 2.12 12.96 4.72
C ASN A 199 1.15 13.97 4.08
N GLU A 200 -0.08 13.54 3.79
CA GLU A 200 -1.15 14.38 3.25
C GLU A 200 -2.19 14.72 4.32
N PHE A 201 -1.70 15.09 5.52
CA PHE A 201 -2.52 15.36 6.69
C PHE A 201 -3.61 16.42 6.46
N GLU A 202 -3.32 17.45 5.65
CA GLU A 202 -4.30 18.45 5.24
C GLU A 202 -5.50 17.81 4.52
N PHE A 203 -5.22 16.93 3.57
CA PHE A 203 -6.22 16.27 2.75
C PHE A 203 -7.02 15.22 3.53
N PHE A 204 -6.37 14.41 4.38
CA PHE A 204 -7.03 13.32 5.11
C PHE A 204 -7.66 13.73 6.44
N ILE A 205 -7.11 14.73 7.14
CA ILE A 205 -7.55 15.09 8.48
C ILE A 205 -8.13 16.50 8.51
N VAL A 206 -7.34 17.53 8.20
CA VAL A 206 -7.74 18.94 8.41
C VAL A 206 -9.01 19.29 7.64
N SER A 207 -9.13 18.85 6.38
CA SER A 207 -10.32 19.07 5.55
C SER A 207 -11.64 18.50 6.11
N ARG A 208 -11.57 17.61 7.10
CA ARG A 208 -12.72 16.98 7.78
C ARG A 208 -12.98 17.53 9.18
N ILE A 209 -12.13 18.42 9.68
CA ILE A 209 -12.32 19.13 10.94
C ILE A 209 -13.14 20.40 10.69
N GLU A 210 -13.94 20.84 11.67
CA GLU A 210 -14.70 22.08 11.56
C GLU A 210 -13.79 23.27 11.21
N PRO A 211 -14.18 24.14 10.25
CA PRO A 211 -13.32 25.22 9.74
C PRO A 211 -12.68 26.09 10.82
N TYR A 212 -13.42 26.34 11.91
CA TYR A 212 -12.96 27.13 13.04
C TYR A 212 -11.69 26.56 13.70
N PHE A 213 -11.50 25.24 13.70
CA PHE A 213 -10.37 24.57 14.36
C PHE A 213 -9.22 24.17 13.42
N GLN A 214 -9.39 24.30 12.10
CA GLN A 214 -8.43 23.78 11.12
C GLN A 214 -7.03 24.37 11.28
N ASP A 215 -6.92 25.69 11.46
CA ASP A 215 -5.63 26.38 11.63
C ASP A 215 -4.90 25.94 12.91
N ALA A 216 -5.64 25.74 14.00
CA ALA A 216 -5.09 25.26 15.27
C ALA A 216 -4.53 23.83 15.13
N ILE A 217 -5.27 22.93 14.48
CA ILE A 217 -4.82 21.56 14.24
C ILE A 217 -3.62 21.50 13.30
N ARG A 218 -3.59 22.33 12.25
CA ARG A 218 -2.45 22.45 11.34
C ARG A 218 -1.18 22.85 12.09
N LYS A 219 -1.25 23.94 12.86
CA LYS A 219 -0.12 24.43 13.69
C LYS A 219 0.33 23.39 14.71
N ALA A 220 -0.60 22.67 15.34
CA ALA A 220 -0.27 21.62 16.29
C ALA A 220 0.49 20.46 15.63
N PHE A 221 0.05 20.03 14.44
CA PHE A 221 0.71 18.95 13.70
C PHE A 221 2.09 19.37 13.15
N ASP A 222 2.24 20.61 12.69
CA ASP A 222 3.54 21.12 12.23
C ASP A 222 4.54 21.28 13.38
N ALA A 223 4.07 21.75 14.54
CA ALA A 223 4.89 21.78 15.75
C ALA A 223 5.32 20.36 16.19
N TYR A 224 4.42 19.38 16.05
CA TYR A 224 4.73 17.97 16.30
C TYR A 224 5.81 17.45 15.34
N LYS A 225 5.63 17.61 14.02
CA LYS A 225 6.62 17.20 13.00
C LYS A 225 7.99 17.83 13.27
N LYS A 226 8.03 19.14 13.56
CA LYS A 226 9.26 19.86 13.94
C LYS A 226 9.93 19.26 15.18
N SER A 227 9.15 18.90 16.20
CA SER A 227 9.68 18.28 17.42
C SER A 227 10.27 16.87 17.20
N ARG A 228 9.87 16.21 16.11
CA ARG A 228 10.37 14.88 15.69
C ARG A 228 11.51 14.96 14.67
N GLY A 229 11.93 16.16 14.26
CA GLY A 229 12.90 16.35 13.18
C GLY A 229 12.36 15.96 11.79
N ILE A 230 11.03 15.87 11.65
CA ILE A 230 10.36 15.61 10.37
C ILE A 230 10.15 16.98 9.72
N ASN A 231 10.95 17.29 8.70
CA ASN A 231 10.73 18.53 7.95
C ASN A 231 9.41 18.44 7.19
N PRO A 232 8.61 19.54 7.13
CA PRO A 232 7.50 19.59 6.20
C PRO A 232 8.02 19.34 4.78
N PRO A 233 7.23 18.70 3.89
CA PRO A 233 7.58 18.66 2.47
C PRO A 233 7.80 20.11 2.01
N ALA A 234 8.87 20.35 1.27
CA ALA A 234 9.13 21.67 0.70
C ALA A 234 7.90 22.06 -0.14
N ASP A 235 7.30 23.21 0.16
CA ASP A 235 6.16 23.72 -0.58
C ASP A 235 6.48 23.70 -2.09
N SER A 236 5.56 23.11 -2.86
CA SER A 236 5.58 23.08 -4.33
C SER A 236 4.59 24.08 -4.88
#